data_AF-A0A3C1SWE8-F1
#
_entry.id   AF-A0A3C1SWE8-F1
#
_cell.length_a   1.000
_cell.length_b   1.000
_cell.length_c   1.000
_cell.angle_alpha   90.00
_cell.angle_beta   90.00
_cell.angle_gamma   90.00
#
_symmetry.space_group_name_H-M   'P 1'
#
loop_
_entity.id
_entity.type
_entity.pdbx_description
1 polymer ?
#
loop_
_entity_poly.entity_id
_entity_poly.type
_entity_poly.pdbx_seq_one_letter_code
_entity_poly.pdbx_strand_id
1 'polypeptide(L)'
;MKPGILVINAGSSSIKFAVFRDAAQIEPQLLLKGQMEGLGSDPNFRVKDASGQSVEERDEWPRGSSLDHAGALRYILDWLDECASEVKIGAVGHRVVHGGLSYDRAVQVDEGVIADLERLIPLAPLHQPHNLASIRALAEVAPELPQVACFDTAFHRAQPRVAQLFALPRALLDSGVRRYGFHGLSYEYIARRLPDYMPAGKVVVAHLGSGASLCALQDGRSVESTMGFTAVDGLPMGTRTGALDPGVVLYLL
;
A
#
# COMPACT_ATOMS: atom_id res chain seq x y z
N MET A 1 -18.52 -15.95 -15.39
CA MET A 1 -17.36 -15.23 -14.79
C MET A 1 -17.26 -15.59 -13.33
N LYS A 2 -16.05 -15.89 -12.84
CA LYS A 2 -15.81 -16.08 -11.40
C LYS A 2 -15.63 -14.72 -10.71
N PRO A 3 -15.98 -14.57 -9.43
CA PRO A 3 -15.70 -13.33 -8.71
C PRO A 3 -14.19 -13.15 -8.55
N GLY A 4 -13.70 -11.96 -8.88
CA GLY A 4 -12.30 -11.56 -8.71
C GLY A 4 -12.14 -10.35 -7.80
N ILE A 5 -10.91 -10.18 -7.33
CA ILE A 5 -10.47 -9.00 -6.58
C ILE A 5 -9.45 -8.25 -7.40
N LEU A 6 -9.69 -6.95 -7.57
CA LEU A 6 -8.70 -6.00 -8.06
C LEU A 6 -7.91 -5.46 -6.86
N VAL A 7 -6.59 -5.48 -6.92
CA VAL A 7 -5.73 -4.89 -5.90
C VAL A 7 -5.03 -3.69 -6.51
N ILE A 8 -5.09 -2.54 -5.85
CA ILE A 8 -4.54 -1.26 -6.32
C ILE A 8 -3.47 -0.76 -5.36
N ASN A 9 -2.34 -0.32 -5.92
CA ASN A 9 -1.32 0.44 -5.23
C ASN A 9 -1.03 1.71 -6.04
N ALA A 10 -1.60 2.83 -5.59
CA ALA A 10 -1.47 4.13 -6.22
C ALA A 10 -0.27 4.91 -5.65
N GLY A 11 0.58 5.40 -6.55
CA GLY A 11 1.63 6.38 -6.30
C GLY A 11 1.29 7.74 -6.90
N SER A 12 2.25 8.66 -6.89
CA SER A 12 2.06 10.03 -7.40
C SER A 12 1.82 10.10 -8.90
N SER A 13 2.55 9.30 -9.68
CA SER A 13 2.50 9.28 -11.15
C SER A 13 2.23 7.88 -11.72
N SER A 14 1.80 6.93 -10.87
CA SER A 14 1.54 5.56 -11.32
C SER A 14 0.45 4.87 -10.50
N ILE A 15 -0.20 3.89 -11.12
CA ILE A 15 -1.11 2.94 -10.51
C ILE A 15 -0.61 1.55 -10.86
N LYS A 16 -0.21 0.78 -9.86
CA LYS A 16 0.07 -0.64 -10.00
C LYS A 16 -1.17 -1.43 -9.59
N PHE A 17 -1.51 -2.46 -10.35
CA PHE A 17 -2.64 -3.30 -10.02
C PHE A 17 -2.35 -4.78 -10.26
N ALA A 18 -3.15 -5.61 -9.60
CA ALA A 18 -3.17 -7.04 -9.84
C ALA A 18 -4.60 -7.56 -9.72
N VAL A 19 -4.93 -8.57 -10.51
CA VAL A 19 -6.24 -9.23 -10.49
C VAL A 19 -6.06 -10.65 -9.98
N PHE A 20 -6.88 -11.00 -9.00
CA PHE A 20 -6.90 -12.31 -8.39
C PHE A 20 -8.29 -12.95 -8.52
N ARG A 21 -8.33 -14.28 -8.63
CA ARG A 21 -9.55 -15.08 -8.49
C ARG A 21 -9.49 -15.98 -7.28
N ASP A 22 -10.63 -16.60 -6.98
CA ASP A 22 -10.78 -17.56 -5.88
C ASP A 22 -10.40 -16.94 -4.51
N ALA A 23 -10.79 -15.68 -4.31
CA ALA A 23 -10.44 -14.85 -3.16
C ALA A 23 -10.86 -15.41 -1.78
N ALA A 24 -11.78 -16.37 -1.75
CA ALA A 24 -12.17 -17.06 -0.53
C ALA A 24 -11.11 -18.07 -0.04
N GLN A 25 -10.10 -18.38 -0.87
CA GLN A 25 -8.99 -19.26 -0.51
C GLN A 25 -7.88 -18.49 0.20
N ILE A 26 -7.09 -19.20 1.02
CA ILE A 26 -5.92 -18.64 1.71
C ILE A 26 -4.91 -18.08 0.71
N GLU A 27 -4.76 -18.74 -0.44
CA GLU A 27 -3.90 -18.32 -1.55
C GLU A 27 -4.76 -18.04 -2.78
N PRO A 28 -5.13 -16.77 -3.02
CA PRO A 28 -5.88 -16.42 -4.21
C PRO A 28 -4.99 -16.56 -5.44
N GLN A 29 -5.57 -17.03 -6.55
CA GLN A 29 -4.82 -17.23 -7.78
C GLN A 29 -4.62 -15.89 -8.49
N LEU A 30 -3.37 -15.51 -8.72
CA LEU A 30 -3.00 -14.39 -9.57
C LEU A 30 -3.40 -14.69 -11.02
N LEU A 31 -4.01 -13.70 -11.68
CA LEU A 31 -4.33 -13.78 -13.11
C LEU A 31 -3.54 -12.77 -13.92
N LEU A 32 -3.55 -11.51 -13.48
CA LEU A 32 -2.95 -10.39 -14.18
C LEU A 32 -2.19 -9.50 -13.21
N LYS A 33 -1.07 -8.93 -13.67
CA LYS A 33 -0.38 -7.81 -13.03
C LYS A 33 -0.19 -6.74 -14.07
N GLY A 34 -0.56 -5.51 -13.74
CA GLY A 34 -0.36 -4.40 -14.64
C GLY A 34 0.04 -3.13 -13.92
N GLN A 35 0.41 -2.16 -14.72
CA GLN A 35 0.71 -0.83 -14.26
C GLN A 35 0.35 0.20 -15.32
N MET A 36 -0.14 1.34 -14.85
CA MET A 36 -0.19 2.59 -15.58
C MET A 36 0.86 3.52 -14.96
N GLU A 37 1.83 4.01 -15.71
CA GLU A 37 2.78 5.03 -15.23
C GLU A 37 2.64 6.30 -16.10
N GLY A 38 3.41 7.34 -15.79
CA GLY A 38 3.37 8.61 -16.54
C GLY A 38 2.09 9.43 -16.35
N LEU A 39 1.32 9.20 -15.29
CA LEU A 39 0.08 9.94 -15.02
C LEU A 39 0.34 11.45 -14.91
N GLY A 40 -0.52 12.25 -15.55
CA GLY A 40 -0.35 13.69 -15.68
C GLY A 40 0.72 14.13 -16.70
N SER A 41 1.34 13.19 -17.43
CA SER A 41 2.36 13.44 -18.45
C SER A 41 2.14 12.54 -19.67
N ASP A 42 3.09 11.66 -19.98
CA ASP A 42 3.02 10.69 -21.07
C ASP A 42 2.70 9.29 -20.50
N PRO A 43 1.41 8.90 -20.43
CA PRO A 43 1.03 7.66 -19.80
C PRO A 43 1.53 6.44 -20.58
N ASN A 44 1.81 5.35 -19.87
CA ASN A 44 2.10 4.05 -20.46
C ASN A 44 1.38 2.95 -19.70
N PHE A 45 0.84 1.98 -20.44
CA PHE A 45 0.11 0.86 -19.86
C PHE A 45 0.78 -0.45 -20.22
N ARG A 46 1.02 -1.29 -19.22
CA ARG A 46 1.57 -2.64 -19.42
C ARG A 46 0.85 -3.63 -18.53
N VAL A 47 0.51 -4.79 -19.08
CA VAL A 47 -0.11 -5.91 -18.35
C VAL A 47 0.58 -7.22 -18.71
N LYS A 48 0.81 -8.04 -17.69
CA LYS A 48 1.34 -9.39 -17.80
C LYS A 48 0.41 -10.38 -17.11
N ASP A 49 0.39 -11.61 -17.61
CA ASP A 49 -0.33 -12.71 -16.96
C ASP A 49 0.47 -13.28 -15.77
N ALA A 50 -0.07 -14.34 -15.15
CA ALA A 50 0.59 -15.04 -14.05
C ALA A 50 1.91 -15.74 -14.44
N SER A 51 2.09 -16.08 -15.72
CA SER A 51 3.33 -16.68 -16.26
C SER A 51 4.40 -15.63 -16.56
N GLY A 52 4.03 -14.34 -16.56
CA GLY A 52 4.89 -13.22 -16.91
C GLY A 52 4.86 -12.88 -18.41
N GLN A 53 4.01 -13.54 -19.18
CA GLN A 53 3.78 -13.21 -20.59
C GLN A 53 3.07 -11.87 -20.70
N SER A 54 3.50 -11.04 -21.65
CA SER A 54 2.84 -9.77 -21.94
C SER A 54 1.46 -10.01 -22.55
N VAL A 55 0.44 -9.37 -21.97
CA VAL A 55 -0.96 -9.44 -22.40
C VAL A 55 -1.36 -8.17 -23.13
N GLU A 56 -0.89 -7.02 -22.66
CA GLU A 56 -1.18 -5.71 -23.24
C GLU A 56 0.01 -4.78 -23.00
N GLU A 57 0.41 -4.05 -24.04
CA GLU A 57 1.37 -2.95 -23.95
C GLU A 57 0.89 -1.79 -24.81
N ARG A 58 0.70 -0.63 -24.17
CA ARG A 58 0.27 0.59 -24.83
C ARG A 58 1.11 1.77 -24.37
N ASP A 59 2.03 2.15 -25.23
CA ASP A 59 2.90 3.32 -25.06
C ASP A 59 2.40 4.53 -25.89
N GLU A 60 1.37 4.34 -26.72
CA GLU A 60 0.78 5.40 -27.55
C GLU A 60 -0.60 5.83 -27.05
N TRP A 61 -0.67 7.11 -26.65
CA TRP A 61 -1.88 7.79 -26.22
C TRP A 61 -2.13 9.01 -27.12
N PRO A 62 -3.39 9.42 -27.34
CA PRO A 62 -3.67 10.62 -28.12
C PRO A 62 -2.87 11.81 -27.57
N ARG A 63 -2.21 12.58 -28.44
CA ARG A 63 -1.37 13.72 -28.01
C ARG A 63 -2.15 14.67 -27.12
N GLY A 64 -1.60 14.98 -25.94
CA GLY A 64 -2.25 15.81 -24.92
C GLY A 64 -3.15 15.05 -23.94
N SER A 65 -3.19 13.72 -24.00
CA SER A 65 -3.90 12.89 -23.01
C SER A 65 -3.17 12.91 -21.68
N SER A 66 -3.50 13.84 -20.78
CA SER A 66 -3.10 13.73 -19.38
C SER A 66 -4.13 12.85 -18.65
N LEU A 67 -3.85 11.56 -18.51
CA LEU A 67 -4.63 10.73 -17.61
C LEU A 67 -4.28 11.09 -16.16
N ASP A 68 -5.28 11.54 -15.42
CA ASP A 68 -5.23 11.57 -13.96
C ASP A 68 -5.57 10.18 -13.39
N HIS A 69 -5.58 10.05 -12.06
CA HIS A 69 -5.90 8.77 -11.41
C HIS A 69 -7.31 8.27 -11.77
N ALA A 70 -8.28 9.16 -11.98
CA ALA A 70 -9.65 8.79 -12.32
C ALA A 70 -9.75 8.25 -13.76
N GLY A 71 -9.15 8.94 -14.73
CA GLY A 71 -9.06 8.49 -16.11
C GLY A 71 -8.28 7.17 -16.23
N ALA A 72 -7.18 7.03 -15.49
CA ALA A 72 -6.40 5.79 -15.47
C ALA A 72 -7.17 4.61 -14.88
N LEU A 73 -7.91 4.80 -13.79
CA LEU A 73 -8.71 3.73 -13.19
C LEU A 73 -9.89 3.34 -14.07
N ARG A 74 -10.56 4.30 -14.70
CA ARG A 74 -11.60 4.03 -15.69
C ARG A 74 -11.06 3.17 -16.83
N TYR A 75 -9.93 3.58 -17.41
CA TYR A 75 -9.28 2.81 -18.45
C TYR A 75 -8.92 1.38 -18.01
N ILE A 76 -8.39 1.21 -16.79
CA ILE A 76 -8.05 -0.12 -16.26
C ILE A 76 -9.31 -0.99 -16.12
N LEU A 77 -10.41 -0.44 -15.61
CA LEU A 77 -11.66 -1.16 -15.46
C LEU A 77 -12.30 -1.52 -16.81
N ASP A 78 -12.37 -0.57 -17.74
CA ASP A 78 -12.89 -0.81 -19.09
C ASP A 78 -12.06 -1.91 -19.79
N TRP A 79 -10.73 -1.83 -19.71
CA TRP A 79 -9.84 -2.86 -20.25
C TRP A 79 -10.05 -4.23 -19.59
N LEU A 80 -10.27 -4.26 -18.27
CA LEU A 80 -10.56 -5.51 -17.56
C LEU A 80 -11.90 -6.12 -17.99
N ASP A 81 -12.93 -5.31 -18.18
CA ASP A 81 -14.25 -5.78 -18.63
C ASP A 81 -14.20 -6.31 -20.07
N GLU A 82 -13.36 -5.73 -20.93
CA GLU A 82 -13.16 -6.18 -22.32
C GLU A 82 -12.28 -7.45 -22.41
N CYS A 83 -11.17 -7.49 -21.68
CA CYS A 83 -10.13 -8.52 -21.86
C CYS A 83 -10.22 -9.68 -20.85
N ALA A 84 -10.70 -9.47 -19.63
CA ALA A 84 -10.70 -10.48 -18.57
C ALA A 84 -11.99 -11.33 -18.56
N SER A 85 -12.35 -11.92 -19.70
CA SER A 85 -13.60 -12.69 -19.89
C SER A 85 -13.86 -13.81 -18.87
N GLU A 86 -12.84 -14.29 -18.15
CA GLU A 86 -12.97 -15.32 -17.11
C GLU A 86 -13.41 -14.77 -15.74
N VAL A 87 -13.22 -13.47 -15.47
CA VAL A 87 -13.38 -12.87 -14.14
C VAL A 87 -14.18 -11.59 -14.16
N LYS A 88 -15.11 -11.48 -13.21
CA LYS A 88 -15.83 -10.24 -12.93
C LYS A 88 -15.30 -9.67 -11.62
N ILE A 89 -14.84 -8.42 -11.63
CA ILE A 89 -14.37 -7.76 -10.40
C ILE A 89 -15.56 -7.60 -9.46
N GLY A 90 -15.44 -8.16 -8.25
CA GLY A 90 -16.47 -8.13 -7.21
C GLY A 90 -16.10 -7.29 -6.00
N ALA A 91 -14.83 -6.93 -5.84
CA ALA A 91 -14.33 -6.03 -4.80
C ALA A 91 -12.95 -5.50 -5.18
N VAL A 92 -12.55 -4.39 -4.54
CA VAL A 92 -11.25 -3.76 -4.76
C VAL A 92 -10.51 -3.53 -3.44
N GLY A 93 -9.25 -3.95 -3.36
CA GLY A 93 -8.36 -3.71 -2.23
C GLY A 93 -7.36 -2.61 -2.53
N HIS A 94 -7.27 -1.59 -1.68
CA HIS A 94 -6.34 -0.48 -1.82
C HIS A 94 -5.23 -0.60 -0.80
N ARG A 95 -3.97 -0.53 -1.24
CA ARG A 95 -2.86 -0.26 -0.33
C ARG A 95 -2.95 1.20 0.13
N VAL A 96 -3.04 1.40 1.43
CA VAL A 96 -2.97 2.71 2.09
C VAL A 96 -1.74 2.74 2.99
N VAL A 97 -0.91 3.77 2.85
CA VAL A 97 0.36 3.82 3.59
C VAL A 97 0.12 4.02 5.09
N HIS A 98 -0.81 4.90 5.48
CA HIS A 98 -0.97 5.29 6.88
C HIS A 98 -2.42 5.12 7.36
N GLY A 99 -2.61 4.20 8.32
CA GLY A 99 -3.90 3.99 9.02
C GLY A 99 -3.99 4.71 10.37
N GLY A 100 -2.91 5.34 10.83
CA GLY A 100 -2.92 6.09 12.07
C GLY A 100 -3.12 5.19 13.29
N LEU A 101 -3.85 5.70 14.28
CA LEU A 101 -4.21 4.94 15.49
C LEU A 101 -5.55 4.23 15.35
N SER A 102 -6.42 4.72 14.47
CA SER A 102 -7.80 4.27 14.31
C SER A 102 -7.91 2.94 13.56
N TYR A 103 -6.96 2.65 12.66
CA TYR A 103 -7.04 1.49 11.77
C TYR A 103 -5.93 0.47 12.07
N ASP A 104 -6.30 -0.62 12.73
CA ASP A 104 -5.43 -1.75 13.09
C ASP A 104 -5.58 -2.98 12.19
N ARG A 105 -6.48 -2.90 11.21
CA ARG A 105 -6.82 -3.96 10.26
C ARG A 105 -7.36 -3.35 8.97
N ALA A 106 -7.53 -4.17 7.94
CA ALA A 106 -8.22 -3.75 6.74
C ALA A 106 -9.69 -3.41 7.04
N VAL A 107 -10.20 -2.34 6.43
CA VAL A 107 -11.59 -1.88 6.63
C VAL A 107 -12.27 -1.67 5.30
N GLN A 108 -13.58 -1.95 5.25
CA GLN A 108 -14.40 -1.50 4.14
C GLN A 108 -14.43 0.03 4.13
N VAL A 109 -14.25 0.61 2.96
CA VAL A 109 -14.23 2.05 2.78
C VAL A 109 -15.65 2.58 2.74
N ASP A 110 -15.87 3.65 3.50
CA ASP A 110 -17.01 4.55 3.39
C ASP A 110 -16.53 6.01 3.49
N GLU A 111 -17.47 6.96 3.39
CA GLU A 111 -17.16 8.40 3.50
C GLU A 111 -16.51 8.77 4.85
N GLY A 112 -16.87 8.08 5.93
CA GLY A 112 -16.28 8.28 7.25
C GLY A 112 -14.80 7.85 7.27
N VAL A 113 -14.50 6.69 6.70
CA VAL A 113 -13.13 6.20 6.54
C VAL A 113 -12.31 7.17 5.69
N ILE A 114 -12.86 7.66 4.58
CA ILE A 114 -12.17 8.64 3.72
C ILE A 114 -11.84 9.91 4.51
N ALA A 115 -12.82 10.50 5.20
CA ALA A 115 -12.64 11.71 6.00
C ALA A 115 -11.63 11.52 7.15
N ASP A 116 -11.57 10.33 7.75
CA ASP A 116 -10.59 9.98 8.77
C ASP A 116 -9.18 9.90 8.19
N LEU A 117 -9.04 9.26 7.02
CA LEU A 117 -7.76 9.11 6.33
C LEU A 117 -7.23 10.44 5.79
N GLU A 118 -8.08 11.40 5.44
CA GLU A 118 -7.67 12.77 5.09
C GLU A 118 -6.96 13.48 6.24
N ARG A 119 -7.45 13.30 7.47
CA ARG A 119 -6.81 13.91 8.66
C ARG A 119 -5.41 13.36 8.92
N LEU A 120 -5.06 12.23 8.29
CA LEU A 120 -3.72 11.62 8.36
C LEU A 120 -2.78 12.09 7.24
N ILE A 121 -3.21 12.95 6.31
CA ILE A 121 -2.34 13.49 5.25
C ILE A 121 -1.04 14.10 5.80
N PRO A 122 -1.04 14.87 6.90
CA PRO A 122 0.21 15.40 7.47
C PRO A 122 1.24 14.33 7.88
N LEU A 123 0.80 13.09 8.16
CA LEU A 123 1.67 11.97 8.54
C LEU A 123 2.31 11.28 7.33
N ALA A 124 1.68 11.35 6.16
CA ALA A 124 2.15 10.72 4.93
C ALA A 124 1.84 11.59 3.68
N PRO A 125 2.37 12.83 3.60
CA PRO A 125 1.96 13.80 2.58
C PRO A 125 2.27 13.37 1.15
N LEU A 126 3.30 12.54 0.95
CA LEU A 126 3.71 12.03 -0.36
C LEU A 126 2.96 10.74 -0.79
N HIS A 127 2.10 10.19 0.07
CA HIS A 127 1.43 8.92 -0.20
C HIS A 127 -0.08 8.98 0.01
N GLN A 128 -0.51 9.50 1.16
CA GLN A 128 -1.91 9.51 1.57
C GLN A 128 -2.84 10.19 0.55
N PRO A 129 -2.49 11.36 -0.03
CA PRO A 129 -3.34 12.00 -1.04
C PRO A 129 -3.56 11.11 -2.26
N HIS A 130 -2.53 10.41 -2.74
CA HIS A 130 -2.63 9.52 -3.90
C HIS A 130 -3.41 8.24 -3.60
N ASN A 131 -3.28 7.70 -2.38
CA ASN A 131 -4.11 6.57 -1.95
C ASN A 131 -5.60 6.97 -1.93
N LEU A 132 -5.92 8.13 -1.35
CA LEU A 132 -7.28 8.66 -1.31
C LEU A 132 -7.84 9.03 -2.69
N ALA A 133 -7.01 9.61 -3.56
CA ALA A 133 -7.40 9.93 -4.94
C ALA A 133 -7.86 8.67 -5.69
N SER A 134 -7.13 7.55 -5.53
CA SER A 134 -7.53 6.28 -6.16
C SER A 134 -8.84 5.71 -5.62
N ILE A 135 -9.08 5.86 -4.32
CA ILE A 135 -10.31 5.39 -3.66
C ILE A 135 -11.51 6.20 -4.15
N ARG A 136 -11.39 7.53 -4.20
CA ARG A 136 -12.45 8.43 -4.69
C ARG A 136 -12.75 8.21 -6.15
N ALA A 137 -11.72 8.18 -6.98
CA ALA A 137 -11.84 7.90 -8.40
C ALA A 137 -12.60 6.59 -8.66
N LEU A 138 -12.30 5.54 -7.90
CA LEU A 138 -13.01 4.28 -8.03
C LEU A 138 -14.47 4.37 -7.54
N ALA A 139 -14.73 5.12 -6.47
CA ALA A 139 -16.10 5.36 -5.99
C ALA A 139 -16.95 6.12 -7.03
N GLU A 140 -16.33 6.98 -7.83
CA GLU A 140 -16.99 7.68 -8.94
C GLU A 140 -17.23 6.78 -10.16
N VAL A 141 -16.25 5.94 -10.51
CA VAL A 141 -16.30 5.10 -11.72
C VAL A 141 -17.15 3.86 -11.52
N ALA A 142 -17.14 3.26 -10.33
CA ALA A 142 -17.83 2.00 -10.01
C ALA A 142 -18.38 2.03 -8.57
N PRO A 143 -19.42 2.85 -8.30
CA PRO A 143 -19.94 3.08 -6.95
C PRO A 143 -20.49 1.83 -6.25
N GLU A 144 -20.91 0.82 -7.01
CA GLU A 144 -21.41 -0.45 -6.49
C GLU A 144 -20.31 -1.43 -6.06
N LEU A 145 -19.04 -1.19 -6.44
CA LEU A 145 -17.93 -2.07 -6.08
C LEU A 145 -17.48 -1.83 -4.63
N PRO A 146 -17.54 -2.84 -3.74
CA PRO A 146 -16.99 -2.73 -2.40
C PRO A 146 -15.48 -2.45 -2.45
N GLN A 147 -15.05 -1.41 -1.75
CA GLN A 147 -13.65 -1.04 -1.62
C GLN A 147 -13.16 -1.35 -0.20
N VAL A 148 -11.93 -1.84 -0.08
CA VAL A 148 -11.29 -2.17 1.20
C VAL A 148 -9.94 -1.47 1.28
N ALA A 149 -9.71 -0.69 2.33
CA ALA A 149 -8.42 -0.07 2.60
C ALA A 149 -7.56 -1.01 3.47
N CYS A 150 -6.35 -1.31 3.02
CA CYS A 150 -5.38 -2.18 3.67
C CYS A 150 -4.14 -1.35 4.06
N PHE A 151 -3.82 -1.29 5.35
CA PHE A 151 -2.84 -0.32 5.87
C PHE A 151 -1.46 -0.92 6.11
N ASP A 152 -0.41 -0.26 5.63
CA ASP A 152 0.98 -0.64 5.93
C ASP A 152 1.33 -0.50 7.42
N THR A 153 0.60 0.32 8.18
CA THR A 153 0.82 0.51 9.62
C THR A 153 0.09 -0.53 10.48
N ALA A 154 -0.90 -1.25 9.94
CA ALA A 154 -1.82 -2.09 10.73
C ALA A 154 -1.08 -3.24 11.44
N PHE A 155 -0.21 -3.95 10.72
CA PHE A 155 0.54 -5.10 11.24
C PHE A 155 1.42 -4.76 12.46
N HIS A 156 1.81 -3.50 12.62
CA HIS A 156 2.67 -3.02 13.69
C HIS A 156 1.89 -2.53 14.93
N ARG A 157 0.55 -2.47 14.89
CA ARG A 157 -0.26 -1.95 16.00
C ARG A 157 -0.14 -2.77 17.29
N ALA A 158 0.18 -4.06 17.18
CA ALA A 158 0.38 -4.96 18.31
C ALA A 158 1.74 -4.81 19.00
N GLN A 159 2.66 -3.97 18.50
CA GLN A 159 3.96 -3.75 19.12
C GLN A 159 3.82 -3.27 20.58
N PRO A 160 4.72 -3.68 21.50
CA PRO A 160 4.69 -3.22 22.87
C PRO A 160 4.85 -1.69 22.93
N ARG A 161 4.23 -1.06 23.93
CA ARG A 161 4.22 0.41 24.09
C ARG A 161 5.62 1.01 23.97
N VAL A 162 6.62 0.39 24.62
CA VAL A 162 8.01 0.88 24.61
C VAL A 162 8.60 0.99 23.20
N ALA A 163 8.27 0.06 22.30
CA ALA A 163 8.72 0.08 20.90
C ALA A 163 8.02 1.16 20.06
N GLN A 164 6.93 1.74 20.57
CA GLN A 164 6.19 2.81 19.88
C GLN A 164 6.62 4.22 20.33
N LEU A 165 7.43 4.36 21.38
CA LEU A 165 7.76 5.66 21.97
C LEU A 165 8.98 6.31 21.33
N PHE A 166 8.94 7.64 21.26
CA PHE A 166 10.14 8.47 21.24
C PHE A 166 10.41 9.00 22.64
N ALA A 167 11.67 9.24 22.97
CA ALA A 167 12.09 9.89 24.21
C ALA A 167 11.80 11.41 24.16
N LEU A 168 10.53 11.75 23.97
CA LEU A 168 10.02 13.11 23.79
C LEU A 168 8.94 13.41 24.85
N PRO A 169 8.62 14.70 25.09
CA PRO A 169 7.54 15.08 25.99
C PRO A 169 6.23 14.34 25.69
N ARG A 170 5.53 13.93 26.76
CA ARG A 170 4.33 13.09 26.67
C ARG A 170 3.23 13.68 25.77
N ALA A 171 3.06 15.00 25.81
CA ALA A 171 2.07 15.71 25.00
C ALA A 171 2.23 15.44 23.50
N LEU A 172 3.47 15.25 23.00
CA LEU A 172 3.70 14.92 21.58
C LEU A 172 3.23 13.51 21.24
N LEU A 173 3.40 12.54 22.14
CA LEU A 173 2.84 11.21 21.93
C LEU A 173 1.31 11.27 21.89
N ASP A 174 0.70 12.02 22.79
CA ASP A 174 -0.76 12.15 22.88
C ASP A 174 -1.31 12.90 21.64
N SER A 175 -0.49 13.72 20.97
CA SER A 175 -0.80 14.31 19.65
C SER A 175 -0.47 13.40 18.45
N GLY A 176 -0.02 12.16 18.69
CA GLY A 176 0.24 11.16 17.65
C GLY A 176 1.71 10.93 17.27
N VAL A 177 2.67 11.66 17.84
CA VAL A 177 4.11 11.48 17.53
C VAL A 177 4.63 10.19 18.14
N ARG A 178 4.73 9.15 17.31
CA ARG A 178 5.11 7.80 17.74
C ARG A 178 5.67 6.97 16.60
N ARG A 179 6.28 5.83 16.90
CA ARG A 179 6.67 4.86 15.84
C ARG A 179 5.42 4.10 15.38
N TYR A 180 5.12 4.21 14.09
CA TYR A 180 4.00 3.50 13.45
C TYR A 180 4.46 2.21 12.77
N GLY A 181 5.63 2.23 12.14
CA GLY A 181 6.09 1.15 11.25
C GLY A 181 5.32 1.12 9.93
N PHE A 182 5.97 0.63 8.87
CA PHE A 182 5.38 0.49 7.53
C PHE A 182 5.84 -0.83 6.89
N HIS A 183 5.40 -1.08 5.65
CA HIS A 183 5.50 -2.37 4.97
C HIS A 183 4.77 -3.51 5.70
N GLY A 184 3.80 -3.17 6.56
CA GLY A 184 3.03 -4.13 7.34
C GLY A 184 2.31 -5.17 6.49
N LEU A 185 1.81 -4.82 5.31
CA LEU A 185 1.19 -5.79 4.39
C LEU A 185 2.18 -6.85 3.92
N SER A 186 3.44 -6.46 3.68
CA SER A 186 4.50 -7.41 3.32
C SER A 186 4.88 -8.29 4.50
N TYR A 187 5.03 -7.72 5.70
CA TYR A 187 5.36 -8.50 6.88
C TYR A 187 4.23 -9.43 7.29
N GLU A 188 2.98 -9.01 7.13
CA GLU A 188 1.80 -9.85 7.36
C GLU A 188 1.79 -11.04 6.41
N TYR A 189 2.07 -10.84 5.12
CA TYR A 189 2.20 -11.94 4.17
C TYR A 189 3.31 -12.92 4.58
N ILE A 190 4.50 -12.41 4.93
CA ILE A 190 5.62 -13.24 5.35
C ILE A 190 5.27 -14.01 6.63
N ALA A 191 4.66 -13.35 7.62
CA ALA A 191 4.23 -13.98 8.87
C ALA A 191 3.24 -15.12 8.65
N ARG A 192 2.34 -15.00 7.67
CA ARG A 192 1.40 -16.07 7.28
C ARG A 192 2.11 -17.25 6.61
N ARG A 193 3.22 -17.01 5.89
CA ARG A 193 4.01 -18.03 5.20
C ARG A 193 5.05 -18.71 6.06
N LEU A 194 5.57 -18.04 7.09
CA LEU A 194 6.64 -18.56 7.96
C LEU A 194 6.38 -19.98 8.52
N PRO A 195 5.16 -20.36 8.93
CA PRO A 195 4.87 -21.72 9.42
C PRO A 195 5.19 -22.84 8.42
N ASP A 196 5.17 -22.56 7.12
CA ASP A 196 5.52 -23.53 6.07
C ASP A 196 7.03 -23.86 6.05
N TYR A 197 7.86 -23.00 6.67
CA TYR A 197 9.32 -23.08 6.62
C TYR A 197 9.96 -23.31 7.99
N MET A 198 9.30 -22.89 9.07
CA MET A 198 9.84 -23.01 10.41
C MET A 198 8.74 -23.01 11.48
N PRO A 199 9.01 -23.58 12.68
CA PRO A 199 8.10 -23.46 13.81
C PRO A 199 7.98 -22.00 14.30
N ALA A 200 6.95 -21.73 15.11
CA ALA A 200 6.78 -20.44 15.76
C ALA A 200 8.02 -20.05 16.60
N GLY A 201 8.39 -18.78 16.56
CA GLY A 201 9.55 -18.27 17.28
C GLY A 201 9.90 -16.84 16.93
N LYS A 202 11.16 -16.47 17.17
CA LYS A 202 11.69 -15.13 16.93
C LYS A 202 12.36 -15.07 15.56
N VAL A 203 11.92 -14.13 14.72
CA VAL A 203 12.42 -13.97 13.34
C VAL A 203 12.67 -12.50 13.08
N VAL A 204 13.78 -12.17 12.40
CA VAL A 204 13.99 -10.85 11.83
C VAL A 204 13.75 -10.93 10.34
N VAL A 205 12.81 -10.14 9.83
CA VAL A 205 12.46 -10.09 8.42
C VAL A 205 13.02 -8.83 7.80
N ALA A 206 13.78 -8.97 6.70
CA ALA A 206 14.29 -7.87 5.90
C ALA A 206 13.42 -7.66 4.66
N HIS A 207 12.68 -6.55 4.61
CA HIS A 207 11.98 -6.10 3.40
C HIS A 207 12.87 -5.09 2.70
N LEU A 208 13.50 -5.49 1.59
CA LEU A 208 14.51 -4.69 0.89
C LEU A 208 14.04 -4.31 -0.51
N GLY A 209 14.03 -3.01 -0.80
CA GLY A 209 13.64 -2.43 -2.07
C GLY A 209 13.94 -0.93 -2.11
N SER A 210 13.25 -0.17 -2.97
CA SER A 210 13.37 1.30 -3.00
C SER A 210 12.95 1.95 -1.67
N GLY A 211 12.04 1.32 -0.93
CA GLY A 211 11.93 1.45 0.52
C GLY A 211 12.43 0.20 1.20
N ALA A 212 13.18 0.36 2.29
CA ALA A 212 13.78 -0.74 3.02
C ALA A 212 13.48 -0.64 4.51
N SER A 213 13.13 -1.77 5.13
CA SER A 213 12.93 -1.86 6.57
C SER A 213 13.23 -3.27 7.09
N LEU A 214 13.55 -3.37 8.38
CA LEU A 214 13.54 -4.63 9.11
C LEU A 214 12.39 -4.65 10.10
N CYS A 215 11.82 -5.83 10.33
CA CYS A 215 10.85 -6.06 11.38
C CYS A 215 11.28 -7.26 12.22
N ALA A 216 11.36 -7.08 13.53
CA ALA A 216 11.44 -8.17 14.47
C ALA A 216 10.02 -8.74 14.66
N LEU A 217 9.91 -10.05 14.49
CA LEU A 217 8.70 -10.82 14.70
C LEU A 217 8.90 -11.77 15.89
N GLN A 218 7.86 -11.92 16.69
CA GLN A 218 7.76 -12.97 17.69
C GLN A 218 6.43 -13.69 17.48
N ASP A 219 6.50 -15.00 17.21
CA ASP A 219 5.34 -15.85 16.94
C ASP A 219 4.43 -15.26 15.84
N GLY A 220 5.08 -14.77 14.77
CA GLY A 220 4.41 -14.14 13.62
C GLY A 220 3.87 -12.73 13.86
N ARG A 221 4.07 -12.13 15.04
CA ARG A 221 3.59 -10.77 15.37
C ARG A 221 4.73 -9.77 15.37
N SER A 222 4.49 -8.57 14.85
CA SER A 222 5.47 -7.48 14.92
C SER A 222 5.73 -7.06 16.36
N VAL A 223 7.00 -7.07 16.77
CA VAL A 223 7.44 -6.56 18.09
C VAL A 223 8.28 -5.29 17.97
N GLU A 224 8.98 -5.08 16.85
CA GLU A 224 9.72 -3.86 16.57
C GLU A 224 9.93 -3.71 15.05
N SER A 225 10.00 -2.48 14.55
CA SER A 225 10.30 -2.17 13.16
C SER A 225 11.28 -1.01 13.08
N THR A 226 12.15 -1.03 12.06
CA THR A 226 13.15 0.04 11.87
C THR A 226 12.52 1.35 11.43
N MET A 227 11.36 1.32 10.77
CA MET A 227 10.67 2.54 10.39
C MET A 227 9.87 3.13 11.57
N GLY A 228 9.98 4.44 11.74
CA GLY A 228 9.47 5.17 12.90
C GLY A 228 8.15 5.89 12.63
N PHE A 229 8.17 7.21 12.85
CA PHE A 229 7.01 8.09 12.63
C PHE A 229 6.64 8.19 11.15
N THR A 230 7.65 8.23 10.29
CA THR A 230 7.53 8.22 8.83
C THR A 230 8.32 7.05 8.25
N ALA A 231 8.15 6.79 6.96
CA ALA A 231 8.90 5.78 6.23
C ALA A 231 10.35 6.21 5.89
N VAL A 232 10.89 7.27 6.53
CA VAL A 232 12.28 7.73 6.33
C VAL A 232 13.24 7.07 7.31
N ASP A 233 12.82 6.83 8.56
CA ASP A 233 13.68 6.29 9.62
C ASP A 233 14.11 4.84 9.34
N GLY A 234 15.22 4.42 9.93
CA GLY A 234 15.75 3.06 9.82
C GLY A 234 16.87 2.90 8.78
N LEU A 235 16.68 1.99 7.82
CA LEU A 235 17.72 1.64 6.84
C LEU A 235 17.92 2.74 5.78
N PRO A 236 19.12 2.87 5.21
CA PRO A 236 19.31 3.66 3.99
C PRO A 236 18.50 3.04 2.84
N MET A 237 17.95 3.88 1.97
CA MET A 237 17.07 3.48 0.88
C MET A 237 17.49 4.15 -0.43
N GLY A 238 16.73 3.97 -1.51
CA GLY A 238 17.12 4.50 -2.84
C GLY A 238 17.34 6.03 -2.85
N THR A 239 16.45 6.78 -2.20
CA THR A 239 16.50 8.27 -2.15
C THR A 239 16.22 8.84 -0.75
N ARG A 240 16.18 7.98 0.27
CA ARG A 240 15.96 8.38 1.68
C ARG A 240 17.19 7.99 2.48
N THR A 241 17.58 8.88 3.39
CA THR A 241 18.80 8.74 4.20
C THR A 241 18.75 7.53 5.14
N GLY A 242 17.56 7.13 5.59
CA GLY A 242 17.44 6.26 6.76
C GLY A 242 17.59 7.07 8.05
N ALA A 243 18.00 6.38 9.11
CA ALA A 243 18.33 6.99 10.39
C ALA A 243 19.45 8.04 10.23
N LEU A 244 19.19 9.25 10.72
CA LEU A 244 20.11 10.37 10.69
C LEU A 244 20.01 11.12 12.03
N ASP A 245 21.14 11.67 12.49
CA ASP A 245 21.15 12.55 13.66
C ASP A 245 20.24 13.77 13.41
N PRO A 246 19.22 14.03 14.25
CA PRO A 246 18.37 15.21 14.11
C PRO A 246 19.14 16.53 14.14
N GLY A 247 20.29 16.60 14.80
CA GLY A 247 21.17 17.78 14.80
C GLY A 247 21.72 18.13 13.42
N VAL A 248 21.93 17.14 12.54
CA VAL A 248 22.36 17.37 11.15
C VAL A 248 21.25 18.05 10.34
N VAL A 249 19.98 17.68 10.57
CA VAL A 249 18.83 18.32 9.91
C VAL A 249 18.76 19.80 10.31
N LEU A 250 18.94 20.11 11.60
CA LEU A 250 18.92 21.49 12.10
C LEU A 250 20.11 22.32 11.59
N TYR A 251 21.28 21.72 11.39
CA TYR A 251 22.45 22.41 10.81
C TYR A 251 22.24 22.82 9.34
N LEU A 252 21.39 22.09 8.60
CA LEU A 252 21.13 22.31 7.18
C LEU A 252 19.98 23.30 6.89
N LEU A 253 19.17 23.64 7.90
CA LEU A 253 18.03 24.58 7.82
C LEU A 253 18.46 26.00 8.23
#